data_AF-A0A7C1AMH5-F1
#
_entry.id   AF-A0A7C1AMH5-F1
#
_cell.length_a   1.000
_cell.length_b   1.000
_cell.length_c   1.000
_cell.angle_alpha   90.00
_cell.angle_beta   90.00
_cell.angle_gamma   90.00
#
_symmetry.space_group_name_H-M   'P 1'
#
loop_
_entity.id
_entity.type
_entity.pdbx_description
1 polymer ?
#
loop_
_entity_poly.entity_id
_entity_poly.type
_entity_poly.pdbx_seq_one_letter_code
_entity_poly.pdbx_strand_id
1 'polypeptide(L)' 'TVKQRRVIGYVGMTGLATGPHLHYTFYENGRPINPLRINNISADPLKPEQVAPFQHDMMPLLAKLAEIEDNNYAWSGVLY' A
#
# COMPACT_ATOMS: atom_id res chain seq x y z
N THR A 1 -5.63 -10.10 -4.61
CA THR A 1 -4.87 -8.85 -4.34
C THR A 1 -3.52 -8.85 -5.07
N VAL A 2 -2.98 -7.66 -5.36
CA VAL A 2 -1.60 -7.47 -5.89
C VAL A 2 -0.73 -6.90 -4.77
N LYS A 3 0.46 -7.46 -4.56
CA LYS A 3 1.42 -6.99 -3.56
C LYS A 3 2.47 -6.12 -4.24
N GLN A 4 3.07 -5.20 -3.49
CA GLN A 4 4.23 -4.44 -3.97
C GLN A 4 5.31 -5.41 -4.48
N ARG A 5 5.99 -5.04 -5.58
CA ARG A 5 6.99 -5.84 -6.31
C ARG A 5 6.45 -7.04 -7.10
N ARG A 6 5.14 -7.32 -7.08
CA ARG A 6 4.56 -8.32 -7.98
C ARG A 6 4.61 -7.80 -9.42
N VAL A 7 5.13 -8.61 -10.34
CA VAL A 7 5.10 -8.30 -11.77
C VAL A 7 3.66 -8.33 -12.26
N ILE A 8 3.24 -7.26 -12.94
CA ILE A 8 1.88 -7.10 -13.48
C ILE A 8 1.86 -6.80 -14.98
N GLY A 9 3.03 -6.72 -15.62
CA GLY A 9 3.16 -6.42 -17.05
C GLY A 9 4.59 -6.12 -17.44
N TYR A 10 4.79 -5.91 -18.75
CA TYR A 10 6.08 -5.57 -19.36
C TYR A 10 5.95 -4.28 -20.16
N VAL A 11 7.07 -3.58 -20.36
CA VAL A 11 7.12 -2.36 -21.17
C VAL A 11 6.80 -2.68 -22.63
N GLY A 12 6.09 -1.77 -23.29
CA GLY A 12 5.73 -1.89 -24.70
C GLY A 12 5.58 -0.53 -25.36
N MET A 13 4.93 -0.51 -26.52
CA MET A 13 4.71 0.70 -27.33
C MET A 13 3.26 0.80 -27.86
N THR A 14 2.32 0.10 -27.24
CA THR A 14 0.91 0.10 -27.68
C THR A 14 0.26 1.47 -27.43
N GLY A 15 -0.60 1.92 -28.35
CA GLY A 15 -1.31 3.20 -28.26
C GLY A 15 -0.53 4.36 -28.88
N LEU A 16 -0.77 5.58 -28.40
CA LEU A 16 -0.04 6.77 -28.84
C LEU A 16 1.34 6.82 -28.14
N ALA A 17 2.35 6.24 -28.77
CA ALA A 17 3.71 6.20 -28.25
C ALA A 17 4.73 6.43 -29.37
N THR A 18 5.81 7.15 -29.07
CA THR A 18 6.94 7.38 -29.99
C THR A 18 8.05 6.34 -29.83
N GLY A 19 8.04 5.55 -28.76
CA GLY A 19 8.99 4.48 -28.47
C GLY A 19 8.62 3.69 -27.22
N PRO A 20 9.33 2.58 -26.90
CA PRO A 20 9.01 1.72 -25.77
C PRO A 20 9.21 2.43 -24.42
N HIS A 21 8.13 2.61 -23.66
CA HIS A 21 8.19 3.20 -22.32
C HIS A 21 6.96 2.80 -21.49
N LEU A 22 7.03 3.05 -20.19
CA LEU A 22 5.89 2.90 -19.28
C LEU A 22 5.32 4.28 -18.94
N HIS A 23 4.05 4.50 -19.26
CA HIS A 23 3.31 5.65 -18.76
C HIS A 23 2.68 5.29 -17.40
N TYR A 24 3.23 5.82 -16.31
CA TYR A 24 2.78 5.52 -14.94
C TYR A 24 2.13 6.75 -14.29
N THR A 25 0.85 6.62 -13.93
CA THR A 25 0.02 7.74 -13.45
C THR A 25 -0.69 7.38 -12.14
N PHE A 26 -0.72 8.34 -11.22
CA PHE A 26 -1.41 8.22 -9.94
C PHE A 26 -2.72 9.00 -9.98
N TYR A 27 -3.75 8.44 -9.35
CA TYR A 27 -5.05 9.07 -9.20
C TYR A 27 -5.41 9.18 -7.73
N GLU A 28 -5.91 10.34 -7.32
CA GLU A 28 -6.56 10.55 -6.03
C GLU A 28 -7.95 11.12 -6.31
N ASN A 29 -8.99 10.47 -5.78
CA ASN A 29 -10.39 10.85 -6.01
C ASN A 29 -10.73 11.03 -7.51
N GLY A 30 -10.18 10.16 -8.36
CA GLY A 30 -10.38 10.18 -9.81
C GLY A 30 -9.60 11.26 -10.57
N ARG A 31 -8.77 12.07 -9.91
CA ARG A 31 -7.97 13.12 -10.55
C ARG A 31 -6.50 12.70 -10.64
N PRO A 32 -5.81 12.95 -11.77
CA PRO A 32 -4.40 12.67 -11.88
C PRO A 32 -3.62 13.61 -10.96
N ILE A 33 -2.69 13.04 -10.19
CA ILE A 33 -1.83 13.80 -9.27
C ILE A 33 -0.37 13.62 -9.65
N ASN A 34 0.47 14.61 -9.29
CA ASN A 34 1.90 14.52 -9.50
C ASN A 34 2.50 13.57 -8.44
N PRO A 35 3.03 12.40 -8.84
CA PRO A 35 3.55 11.41 -7.88
C PRO A 35 4.74 11.92 -7.07
N LEU A 36 5.54 12.84 -7.61
CA LEU A 36 6.71 13.40 -6.91
C LEU A 36 6.32 14.34 -5.76
N ARG A 37 5.05 14.77 -5.71
CA ARG A 37 4.52 15.61 -4.65
C ARG A 37 3.76 14.80 -3.59
N ILE A 38 3.57 13.51 -3.82
CA ILE A 38 3.05 12.62 -2.79
C ILE A 38 4.15 12.49 -1.75
N ASN A 39 3.83 12.83 -0.51
CA ASN A 39 4.75 12.69 0.60
C ASN A 39 4.93 11.20 0.90
N ASN A 40 5.77 10.53 0.11
CA ASN A 40 6.18 9.16 0.33
C ASN A 40 7.22 9.16 1.45
N ILE A 41 6.76 9.49 2.67
CA ILE A 41 7.59 9.37 3.86
C ILE A 41 7.70 7.88 4.17
N SER A 42 8.54 7.20 3.41
CA SER A 42 9.09 5.93 3.89
C SER A 42 9.97 6.30 5.07
N ALA A 43 9.50 6.01 6.28
CA ALA A 43 10.36 6.10 7.45
C ALA A 43 11.53 5.13 7.27
N ASP A 44 12.67 5.48 7.86
CA ASP A 44 13.76 4.52 7.98
C ASP A 44 13.26 3.26 8.70
N PRO A 45 13.72 2.06 8.30
CA PRO A 45 13.41 0.84 9.03
C PRO A 45 13.78 1.00 10.51
N LEU A 46 12.97 0.42 11.41
CA LEU A 46 13.31 0.36 12.82
C LEU A 46 14.70 -0.27 12.99
N LYS A 47 15.54 0.34 13.83
CA LYS A 47 16.79 -0.31 14.21
C LYS A 47 16.48 -1.62 14.92
N PRO A 48 17.33 -2.66 14.83
CA PRO A 48 17.05 -3.97 15.42
C PRO A 48 16.66 -3.91 16.89
N GLU A 49 17.25 -2.99 17.66
CA GLU A 49 16.99 -2.80 19.09
C GLU A 49 15.60 -2.23 19.38
N GLN A 50 14.98 -1.57 18.40
CA GLN A 50 13.66 -0.95 18.52
C GLN A 50 12.53 -1.90 18.12
N VAL A 51 12.83 -3.02 17.47
CA VAL A 51 11.81 -3.96 16.97
C VAL A 51 11.03 -4.60 18.11
N ALA A 52 11.73 -5.12 19.13
CA ALA A 52 11.07 -5.81 20.24
C ALA A 52 10.19 -4.86 21.10
N PRO A 53 10.67 -3.65 21.50
CA PRO A 53 9.80 -2.66 22.15
C PRO A 53 8.60 -2.26 21.30
N PHE A 54 8.81 -2.00 20.00
CA PHE A 54 7.71 -1.65 19.09
C PHE A 54 6.65 -2.76 19.01
N GLN A 55 7.07 -4.02 18.90
CA GLN A 55 6.14 -5.15 18.87
C GLN A 55 5.37 -5.28 20.20
N HIS A 56 6.04 -5.11 21.34
CA HIS A 56 5.39 -5.15 22.65
C HIS A 56 4.25 -4.12 22.75
N ASP A 57 4.48 -2.89 22.29
CA ASP A 57 3.49 -1.81 22.33
C ASP A 57 2.39 -2.00 21.26
N MET A 58 2.74 -2.52 20.09
CA MET A 58 1.82 -2.72 18.96
C MET A 58 0.85 -3.89 19.18
N MET A 59 1.30 -4.99 19.77
CA MET A 59 0.49 -6.20 19.93
C MET A 59 -0.87 -5.99 20.63
N PRO A 60 -0.97 -5.29 21.79
CA PRO A 60 -2.26 -5.05 22.42
C PRO A 60 -3.17 -4.13 21.59
N LEU A 61 -2.60 -3.18 20.83
CA LEU A 61 -3.37 -2.31 19.93
C LEU A 61 -3.96 -3.10 18.76
N LEU A 62 -3.18 -4.02 18.19
CA LEU A 62 -3.66 -4.92 17.14
C LEU A 62 -4.76 -5.85 17.65
N ALA A 63 -4.62 -6.39 18.87
CA ALA A 63 -5.68 -7.21 19.48
C ALA A 63 -6.98 -6.40 19.65
N LYS A 64 -6.89 -5.16 20.13
CA LYS A 64 -8.04 -4.26 20.26
C LYS A 64 -8.66 -3.90 18.91
N LEU A 65 -7.85 -3.68 17.87
CA LEU A 65 -8.36 -3.45 16.51
C LEU A 65 -9.09 -4.68 15.98
N ALA A 66 -8.53 -5.89 16.18
CA ALA A 66 -9.17 -7.14 15.79
C ALA A 66 -10.52 -7.33 16.50
N GLU A 67 -10.61 -7.03 17.80
CA GLU A 67 -11.88 -7.04 18.52
C GLU A 67 -12.89 -6.03 17.96
N ILE A 68 -12.46 -4.83 17.57
CA ILE A 68 -13.33 -3.82 16.97
C ILE A 68 -13.79 -4.24 15.57
N GLU A 69 -12.91 -4.86 14.77
CA GLU A 69 -13.26 -5.43 13.48
C GLU A 69 -14.25 -6.59 13.64
N ASP A 70 -14.04 -7.48 14.62
CA ASP A 70 -14.96 -8.57 14.96
C ASP A 70 -16.34 -8.07 15.40
N ASN A 71 -16.39 -6.98 16.17
CA ASN A 71 -17.63 -6.32 16.55
C ASN A 71 -18.29 -5.54 15.40
N ASN A 72 -17.56 -5.28 14.30
CA ASN A 72 -18.04 -4.57 13.11
C ASN A 72 -18.28 -5.49 11.89
N TYR A 73 -18.05 -6.80 11.97
CA TYR A 73 -18.40 -7.78 10.92
C TYR A 73 -19.90 -8.06 10.80
N ALA A 74 -20.74 -7.05 11.05
CA ALA A 74 -22.09 -6.94 10.48
C ALA A 74 -22.10 -6.28 9.09
N TRP A 75 -20.94 -5.94 8.49
CA TRP A 75 -20.86 -5.38 7.13
C TRP A 75 -20.00 -6.22 6.18
N SER A 76 -20.71 -7.00 5.37
CA SER A 76 -20.38 -7.72 4.12
C SER A 76 -18.93 -8.12 3.85
N GLY A 77 -18.72 -9.44 3.81
CA GLY A 77 -17.45 -10.04 3.40
C GLY A 77 -17.07 -9.77 1.96
N VAL A 78 -15.76 -9.69 1.73
CA VAL A 78 -15.11 -10.23 0.54
C VAL A 78 -13.78 -10.82 1.01
N LEU A 79 -13.69 -12.14 0.86
CA LEU A 79 -12.54 -12.99 1.17
C LEU A 79 -11.35 -12.66 0.25
N TYR A 80 -10.14 -12.81 0.79
CA TYR A 80 -8.88 -12.74 0.07
C TYR A 80 -8.71 -13.87 -0.96
#